data_AF-H1KTE6-F1
#
_entry.id   AF-H1KTE6-F1
#
_cell.length_a   1.000
_cell.length_b   1.000
_cell.length_c   1.000
_cell.angle_alpha   90.00
_cell.angle_beta   90.00
_cell.angle_gamma   90.00
#
_symmetry.space_group_name_H-M   'P 1'
#
loop_
_entity.id
_entity.type
_entity.pdbx_description
1 polymer ?
#
loop_
_entity_poly.entity_id
_entity_poly.type
_entity_poly.pdbx_seq_one_letter_code
_entity_poly.pdbx_strand_id
1 'polypeptide(L)'
;MEPKDYATVRLFASPESADIFFGRGDAATKAAVKALGARFMPDKRCWRVTFRFARKSAEDVASAIEAALREAAPEEWRERVGTDRRDLCLSRRYALRAAIGGLRITVPSDHPFAYYLRKLDGVEQEQHSFLVHARHALSLEMSRHIKRLLTDDVSLVLRVFEPLVGRRLTGLFVGGRDEVVRLGVVPGSVVHADSSFMAVVDEAALAPDVAVWPLEVLDCAPAGDAHVVKVAYMDAEAAVRALKLRQMGDEERRQPLLTKANAVERWSRR
;
A
#
# COMPACT_ATOMS: atom_id res chain seq x y z
N MET A 1 -9.96 -1.17 -15.86
CA MET A 1 -9.39 0.03 -15.21
C MET A 1 -9.07 -0.33 -13.78
N GLU A 2 -7.88 0.03 -13.30
CA GLU A 2 -7.55 -0.14 -11.89
C GLU A 2 -8.44 0.73 -11.00
N PRO A 3 -8.75 0.31 -9.76
CA PRO A 3 -9.49 1.14 -8.82
C PRO A 3 -8.79 2.49 -8.59
N LYS A 4 -9.53 3.59 -8.70
CA LYS A 4 -9.04 4.92 -8.33
C LYS A 4 -9.27 5.15 -6.85
N ASP A 5 -8.21 5.47 -6.11
CA ASP A 5 -8.26 5.63 -4.65
C ASP A 5 -7.73 7.01 -4.24
N TYR A 6 -8.66 7.88 -3.86
CA TYR A 6 -8.41 9.24 -3.39
C TYR A 6 -8.37 9.31 -1.85
N ALA A 7 -7.94 8.21 -1.20
CA ALA A 7 -7.89 7.96 0.24
C ALA A 7 -9.27 7.89 0.90
N THR A 8 -10.02 8.99 0.89
CA THR A 8 -11.37 9.11 1.48
C THR A 8 -12.48 8.71 0.51
N VAL A 9 -12.19 8.67 -0.79
CA VAL A 9 -13.09 8.22 -1.85
C VAL A 9 -12.43 7.11 -2.67
N ARG A 10 -13.14 6.02 -2.92
CA ARG A 10 -12.69 4.89 -3.75
C ARG A 10 -13.66 4.66 -4.90
N LEU A 11 -13.14 4.49 -6.10
CA LEU A 11 -13.90 4.25 -7.32
C LEU A 11 -13.45 2.93 -7.95
N PHE A 12 -14.42 2.06 -8.21
CA PHE A 12 -14.24 0.77 -8.87
C PHE A 12 -15.05 0.77 -10.16
N ALA A 13 -14.37 0.78 -11.30
CA ALA A 13 -15.03 0.74 -12.61
C ALA A 13 -15.10 -0.70 -13.14
N SER A 14 -16.30 -1.12 -13.51
CA SER A 14 -16.56 -2.26 -14.38
C SER A 14 -16.82 -1.78 -15.81
N PRO A 15 -16.94 -2.66 -16.82
CA PRO A 15 -17.25 -2.25 -18.19
C PRO A 15 -18.56 -1.45 -18.34
N GLU A 16 -19.51 -1.62 -17.43
CA GLU A 16 -20.87 -1.05 -17.55
C GLU A 16 -21.16 0.08 -16.53
N SER A 17 -20.36 0.18 -15.47
CA SER A 17 -20.64 1.08 -14.36
C SER A 17 -19.42 1.44 -13.53
N ALA A 18 -19.51 2.51 -12.76
CA ALA A 18 -18.56 2.85 -11.70
C ALA A 18 -19.25 2.83 -10.34
N ASP A 19 -18.69 2.08 -9.39
CA ASP A 19 -19.09 2.06 -7.97
C ASP A 19 -18.17 2.99 -7.18
N ILE A 20 -18.76 3.93 -6.44
CA ILE A 20 -18.08 5.03 -5.75
C ILE A 20 -18.40 4.94 -4.26
N PHE A 21 -17.36 4.79 -3.44
CA PHE A 21 -17.44 4.61 -1.99
C PHE A 21 -16.81 5.81 -1.29
N PHE A 22 -17.55 6.44 -0.37
CA PHE A 22 -17.08 7.58 0.41
C PHE A 22 -17.93 7.75 1.68
N GLY A 23 -17.41 8.54 2.62
CA GLY A 23 -18.07 8.85 3.88
C GLY A 23 -19.38 9.64 3.76
N ARG A 24 -20.31 9.48 4.71
CA ARG A 24 -21.61 10.18 4.72
C ARG A 24 -21.48 11.70 4.78
N GLY A 25 -20.43 12.21 5.41
CA GLY A 25 -20.13 13.62 5.63
C GLY A 25 -19.44 14.33 4.47
N ASP A 26 -19.14 13.63 3.37
CA ASP A 26 -18.57 14.24 2.16
C ASP A 26 -19.64 14.88 1.26
N ALA A 27 -20.01 16.11 1.60
CA ALA A 27 -21.00 16.86 0.85
C ALA A 27 -20.56 17.16 -0.60
N ALA A 28 -19.26 17.40 -0.83
CA ALA A 28 -18.72 17.73 -2.15
C ALA A 28 -18.80 16.52 -3.09
N THR A 29 -18.28 15.36 -2.64
CA THR A 29 -18.38 14.11 -3.41
C THR A 29 -19.84 13.70 -3.63
N LYS A 30 -20.70 13.89 -2.62
CA LYS A 30 -22.15 13.62 -2.74
C LYS A 30 -22.83 14.49 -3.81
N ALA A 31 -22.46 15.77 -3.90
CA ALA A 31 -22.97 16.65 -4.94
C ALA A 31 -22.49 16.21 -6.33
N ALA A 32 -21.21 15.86 -6.46
CA ALA A 32 -20.61 15.38 -7.70
C ALA A 32 -21.26 14.09 -8.22
N VAL A 33 -21.42 13.06 -7.37
CA VAL A 33 -22.06 11.80 -7.79
C VAL A 33 -23.52 12.01 -8.20
N LYS A 34 -24.25 12.92 -7.55
CA LYS A 34 -25.62 13.27 -7.95
C LYS A 34 -25.66 13.96 -9.31
N ALA A 35 -24.74 14.88 -9.58
CA ALA A 35 -24.63 15.54 -10.89
C ALA A 35 -24.31 14.55 -12.01
N LEU A 36 -23.60 13.46 -11.70
CA LEU A 36 -23.33 12.34 -12.61
C LEU A 36 -24.51 11.38 -12.80
N GLY A 37 -25.66 11.63 -12.17
CA GLY A 37 -26.83 10.76 -12.23
C GLY A 37 -26.66 9.44 -11.48
N ALA A 38 -25.77 9.39 -10.48
CA ALA A 38 -25.53 8.19 -9.69
C ALA A 38 -26.75 7.82 -8.84
N ARG A 39 -26.96 6.51 -8.64
CA ARG A 39 -27.96 5.97 -7.72
C ARG A 39 -27.27 5.34 -6.52
N PHE A 40 -27.83 5.55 -5.33
CA PHE A 40 -27.31 4.90 -4.13
C PHE A 40 -27.74 3.42 -4.11
N MET A 41 -26.78 2.53 -3.91
CA MET A 41 -26.93 1.07 -3.82
C MET A 41 -26.85 0.67 -2.34
N PRO A 42 -27.98 0.38 -1.66
CA PRO A 42 -27.99 0.15 -0.21
C PRO A 42 -27.25 -1.11 0.22
N ASP A 43 -27.28 -2.16 -0.61
CA ASP A 43 -26.63 -3.44 -0.42
C ASP A 43 -25.10 -3.31 -0.29
N LYS A 44 -24.50 -2.52 -1.19
CA LYS A 44 -23.05 -2.26 -1.21
C LYS A 44 -22.66 -0.99 -0.45
N ARG A 45 -23.64 -0.21 0.00
CA ARG A 45 -23.46 1.12 0.60
C ARG A 45 -22.59 2.05 -0.27
N CYS A 46 -22.78 2.02 -1.59
CA CYS A 46 -22.03 2.82 -2.55
C CYS A 46 -22.94 3.62 -3.48
N TRP A 47 -22.38 4.59 -4.19
CA TRP A 47 -23.05 5.28 -5.29
C TRP A 47 -22.62 4.68 -6.62
N ARG A 48 -23.57 4.33 -7.47
CA ARG A 48 -23.33 3.71 -8.76
C ARG A 48 -23.71 4.63 -9.90
N VAL A 49 -22.76 4.88 -10.80
CA VAL A 49 -23.01 5.51 -12.11
C VAL A 49 -23.05 4.40 -13.16
N THR A 50 -24.20 4.24 -13.83
CA THR A 50 -24.31 3.33 -14.98
C THR A 50 -24.03 4.10 -16.26
N PHE A 51 -22.96 3.72 -16.98
CA PHE A 51 -22.42 4.50 -18.09
C PHE A 51 -23.42 4.73 -19.22
N ARG A 52 -24.21 3.69 -19.54
CA ARG A 52 -25.26 3.77 -20.57
C ARG A 52 -26.28 4.89 -20.30
N PHE A 53 -26.68 5.09 -19.05
CA PHE A 53 -27.70 6.08 -18.69
C PHE A 53 -27.09 7.46 -18.48
N ALA A 54 -25.90 7.53 -17.88
CA ALA A 54 -25.20 8.79 -17.66
C ALA A 54 -24.56 9.36 -18.93
N ARG A 55 -24.36 8.54 -19.98
CA ARG A 55 -23.58 8.85 -21.19
C ARG A 55 -22.17 9.36 -20.83
N LYS A 56 -21.53 8.69 -19.88
CA LYS A 56 -20.19 9.01 -19.36
C LYS A 56 -19.32 7.77 -19.42
N SER A 57 -18.04 7.96 -19.74
CA SER A 57 -17.01 6.93 -19.57
C SER A 57 -16.61 6.79 -18.10
N ALA A 58 -15.84 5.76 -17.79
CA ALA A 58 -15.26 5.59 -16.46
C ALA A 58 -14.24 6.71 -16.15
N GLU A 59 -13.51 7.18 -17.16
CA GLU A 59 -12.58 8.30 -17.08
C GLU A 59 -13.30 9.63 -16.80
N ASP A 60 -14.48 9.85 -17.40
CA ASP A 60 -15.29 11.05 -17.13
C ASP A 60 -15.75 11.09 -15.67
N VAL A 61 -16.20 9.93 -15.15
CA VAL A 61 -16.62 9.80 -13.75
C VAL A 61 -15.44 10.05 -12.82
N ALA A 62 -14.29 9.43 -13.07
CA ALA A 62 -13.09 9.63 -12.27
C ALA A 62 -12.65 11.10 -12.26
N SER A 63 -12.62 11.73 -13.44
CA SER A 63 -12.22 13.15 -13.59
C SER A 63 -13.17 14.10 -12.85
N ALA A 64 -14.48 13.84 -12.89
CA ALA A 64 -15.47 14.66 -12.18
C ALA A 64 -15.35 14.53 -10.65
N ILE A 65 -15.09 13.33 -10.13
CA ILE A 65 -14.85 13.11 -8.70
C ILE A 65 -13.55 13.78 -8.26
N GLU A 66 -12.48 13.60 -9.02
CA GLU A 66 -11.18 14.22 -8.73
C GLU A 66 -11.28 15.75 -8.73
N ALA A 67 -11.97 16.34 -9.71
CA ALA A 67 -12.21 17.78 -9.77
C ALA A 67 -12.97 18.28 -8.54
N ALA A 68 -14.04 17.61 -8.13
CA ALA A 68 -14.81 17.98 -6.94
C ALA A 68 -13.98 17.90 -5.66
N LEU A 69 -13.15 16.86 -5.51
CA LEU A 69 -12.24 16.73 -4.37
C LEU A 69 -11.17 17.82 -4.37
N ARG A 70 -10.61 18.15 -5.53
CA ARG A 70 -9.58 19.19 -5.69
C ARG A 70 -10.12 20.59 -5.45
N GLU A 71 -11.39 20.84 -5.76
CA GLU A 71 -12.07 22.10 -5.44
C GLU A 71 -12.36 22.22 -3.94
N ALA A 72 -12.75 21.12 -3.30
CA ALA A 72 -13.05 21.09 -1.86
C ALA A 72 -11.80 21.07 -0.96
N ALA A 73 -10.64 20.67 -1.48
CA ALA A 73 -9.40 20.58 -0.72
C ALA A 73 -8.77 21.98 -0.48
N PRO A 74 -8.29 22.29 0.74
CA PRO A 74 -7.53 23.50 1.01
C PRO A 74 -6.28 23.60 0.12
N GLU A 75 -5.89 24.82 -0.27
CA GLU A 75 -4.75 25.06 -1.16
C GLU A 75 -3.47 24.37 -0.67
N GLU A 76 -3.12 24.56 0.60
CA GLU A 76 -1.97 23.94 1.25
C GLU A 76 -1.98 22.41 1.16
N TRP A 77 -3.16 21.77 1.20
CA TRP A 77 -3.28 20.31 1.05
C TRP A 77 -2.96 19.87 -0.37
N ARG A 78 -3.44 20.62 -1.37
CA ARG A 78 -3.21 20.34 -2.79
C ARG A 78 -1.73 20.40 -3.13
N GLU A 79 -1.03 21.40 -2.59
CA GLU A 79 0.43 21.53 -2.75
C GLU A 79 1.18 20.37 -2.09
N ARG A 80 0.74 19.92 -0.92
CA ARG A 80 1.44 18.89 -0.12
C ARG A 80 1.31 17.48 -0.71
N VAL A 81 0.16 17.14 -1.28
CA VAL A 81 -0.12 15.79 -1.77
C VAL A 81 0.21 15.62 -3.26
N GLY A 82 0.20 16.71 -4.04
CA GLY A 82 0.35 16.63 -5.49
C GLY A 82 -0.73 15.74 -6.14
N THR A 83 -0.40 15.08 -7.25
CA THR A 83 -1.26 14.11 -7.96
C THR A 83 -1.13 12.68 -7.44
N ASP A 84 -0.06 12.35 -6.71
CA ASP A 84 0.34 10.97 -6.50
C ASP A 84 -0.18 10.41 -5.17
N ARG A 85 -0.82 9.24 -5.26
CA ARG A 85 -1.18 8.40 -4.11
C ARG A 85 0.11 7.98 -3.39
N ARG A 86 0.18 8.23 -2.07
CA ARG A 86 1.30 7.77 -1.24
C ARG A 86 0.79 6.91 -0.10
N ASP A 87 1.18 5.65 -0.13
CA ASP A 87 1.13 4.74 1.01
C ASP A 87 2.43 4.95 1.81
N LEU A 88 2.34 5.34 3.07
CA LEU A 88 3.50 5.84 3.85
C LEU A 88 4.02 4.86 4.90
N CYS A 89 3.23 3.85 5.28
CA CYS A 89 3.64 2.82 6.24
C CYS A 89 4.27 1.62 5.51
N LEU A 90 5.22 0.97 6.19
CA LEU A 90 5.98 -0.18 5.73
C LEU A 90 5.41 -1.51 6.23
N SER A 91 4.75 -1.49 7.41
CA SER A 91 4.13 -2.67 8.01
C SER A 91 2.67 -2.85 7.58
N ARG A 92 2.10 -4.03 7.87
CA ARG A 92 0.66 -4.32 7.76
C ARG A 92 -0.13 -3.84 8.97
N ARG A 93 0.55 -3.60 10.11
CA ARG A 93 -0.08 -3.15 11.36
C ARG A 93 -0.65 -1.75 11.23
N TYR A 94 0.01 -0.91 10.45
CA TYR A 94 -0.35 0.47 10.21
C TYR A 94 -0.58 0.71 8.72
N ALA A 95 -1.55 1.54 8.37
CA ALA A 95 -1.67 2.03 7.01
C ALA A 95 -1.94 3.54 7.04
N LEU A 96 -1.20 4.29 6.24
CA LEU A 96 -1.42 5.70 6.04
C LEU A 96 -1.39 5.99 4.55
N ARG A 97 -2.56 6.28 3.99
CA ARG A 97 -2.73 6.69 2.59
C ARG A 97 -3.07 8.16 2.54
N ALA A 98 -2.29 8.94 1.79
CA ALA A 98 -2.56 10.33 1.48
C ALA A 98 -2.91 10.49 0.00
N ALA A 99 -3.98 11.24 -0.27
CA ALA A 99 -4.44 11.60 -1.62
C ALA A 99 -5.28 12.89 -1.56
N ILE A 100 -5.75 13.37 -2.71
CA ILE A 100 -6.46 14.66 -2.80
C ILE A 100 -7.69 14.75 -1.88
N GLY A 101 -8.39 13.64 -1.64
CA GLY A 101 -9.55 13.59 -0.74
C GLY A 101 -9.21 13.68 0.75
N GLY A 102 -7.95 13.47 1.13
CA GLY A 102 -7.46 13.54 2.51
C GLY A 102 -6.59 12.35 2.89
N LEU A 103 -6.77 11.87 4.12
CA LEU A 103 -6.03 10.73 4.68
C LEU A 103 -6.97 9.55 4.92
N ARG A 104 -6.47 8.34 4.64
CA ARG A 104 -7.03 7.10 5.16
C ARG A 104 -6.02 6.45 6.08
N ILE A 105 -6.42 6.27 7.34
CA ILE A 105 -5.54 5.85 8.42
C ILE A 105 -6.07 4.54 9.01
N THR A 106 -5.25 3.49 9.01
CA THR A 106 -5.51 2.25 9.75
C THR A 106 -4.50 2.16 10.87
N VAL A 107 -5.00 2.04 12.09
CA VAL A 107 -4.20 1.86 13.29
C VAL A 107 -4.88 0.84 14.20
N PRO A 108 -4.11 0.08 15.00
CA PRO A 108 -4.66 -0.76 16.06
C PRO A 108 -5.57 0.03 17.00
N SER A 109 -6.62 -0.63 17.52
CA SER A 109 -7.66 0.02 18.34
C SER A 109 -7.14 0.56 19.68
N ASP A 110 -6.03 0.01 20.16
CA ASP A 110 -5.29 0.37 21.38
C ASP A 110 -4.22 1.45 21.14
N HIS A 111 -3.93 1.80 19.88
CA HIS A 111 -2.96 2.84 19.56
C HIS A 111 -3.51 4.23 19.97
N PRO A 112 -2.71 5.11 20.61
CA PRO A 112 -3.18 6.43 21.05
C PRO A 112 -3.80 7.30 19.94
N PHE A 113 -3.34 7.14 18.71
CA PHE A 113 -3.90 7.85 17.56
C PHE A 113 -5.34 7.41 17.25
N ALA A 114 -5.71 6.15 17.51
CA ALA A 114 -7.09 5.68 17.32
C ALA A 114 -8.06 6.43 18.25
N TYR A 115 -7.65 6.70 19.49
CA TYR A 115 -8.45 7.47 20.44
C TYR A 115 -8.65 8.93 19.98
N TYR A 116 -7.58 9.57 19.51
CA TYR A 116 -7.66 10.91 18.94
C TYR A 116 -8.58 10.95 17.72
N LEU A 117 -8.43 10.02 16.77
CA LEU A 117 -9.25 9.96 15.55
C LEU A 117 -10.74 9.78 15.84
N ARG A 118 -11.11 8.98 16.85
CA ARG A 118 -12.51 8.81 17.28
C ARG A 118 -13.15 10.07 17.85
N LYS A 119 -12.35 11.01 18.35
CA LYS A 119 -12.81 12.27 18.96
C LYS A 119 -12.81 13.44 17.99
N LEU A 120 -12.17 13.28 16.82
CA LEU A 120 -12.01 14.37 15.88
C LEU A 120 -13.28 14.53 15.04
N ASP A 121 -13.89 15.72 15.11
CA ASP A 121 -15.04 16.05 14.28
C ASP A 121 -14.68 15.99 12.79
N GLY A 122 -15.58 15.42 11.99
CA GLY A 122 -15.37 15.26 10.55
C GLY A 122 -14.45 14.10 10.16
N VAL A 123 -14.12 13.20 11.10
CA VAL A 123 -13.51 11.90 10.80
C VAL A 123 -14.59 10.82 10.77
N GLU A 124 -14.55 10.00 9.73
CA GLU A 124 -15.47 8.87 9.60
C GLU A 124 -14.73 7.55 9.78
N GLN A 125 -15.35 6.61 10.50
CA GLN A 125 -14.80 5.26 10.61
C GLN A 125 -15.48 4.33 9.60
N GLU A 126 -14.66 3.72 8.74
CA GLU A 126 -15.08 2.70 7.80
C GLU A 126 -14.31 1.40 8.08
N GLN A 127 -15.02 0.37 8.56
CA GLN A 127 -14.41 -0.90 8.98
C GLN A 127 -13.26 -0.65 9.99
N HIS A 128 -12.02 -0.88 9.55
CA HIS A 128 -10.79 -0.74 10.34
C HIS A 128 -10.01 0.55 10.03
N SER A 129 -10.55 1.42 9.19
CA SER A 129 -9.90 2.66 8.76
C SER A 129 -10.66 3.90 9.19
N PHE A 130 -9.92 4.98 9.43
CA PHE A 130 -10.42 6.32 9.65
C PHE A 130 -10.21 7.14 8.38
N LEU A 131 -11.28 7.77 7.90
CA LEU A 131 -11.29 8.68 6.76
C LEU A 131 -11.24 10.11 7.30
N VAL A 132 -10.14 10.81 7.04
CA VAL A 132 -9.92 12.19 7.45
C VAL A 132 -9.95 13.06 6.19
N HIS A 133 -10.97 13.89 6.03
CA HIS A 133 -11.07 14.77 4.87
C HIS A 133 -9.91 15.79 4.83
N ALA A 134 -9.51 16.20 3.62
CA ALA A 134 -8.41 17.15 3.39
C ALA A 134 -8.43 18.39 4.30
N ARG A 135 -9.61 18.98 4.53
CA ARG A 135 -9.79 20.15 5.43
C ARG A 135 -9.38 19.91 6.88
N HIS A 136 -9.38 18.66 7.34
CA HIS A 136 -8.99 18.27 8.71
C HIS A 136 -7.58 17.66 8.78
N ALA A 137 -6.94 17.43 7.63
CA ALA A 137 -5.64 16.77 7.55
C ALA A 137 -4.46 17.70 7.90
N LEU A 138 -4.65 19.02 7.84
CA LEU A 138 -3.59 20.02 7.97
C LEU A 138 -3.28 20.45 9.41
N SER A 139 -4.01 19.97 10.42
CA SER A 139 -3.76 20.42 11.79
C SER A 139 -2.36 20.02 12.29
N LEU A 140 -1.75 20.87 13.12
CA LEU A 140 -0.45 20.59 13.74
C LEU A 140 -0.50 19.30 14.57
N GLU A 141 -1.60 19.08 15.28
CA GLU A 141 -1.84 17.89 16.08
C GLU A 141 -1.91 16.62 15.22
N MET A 142 -2.64 16.67 14.09
CA MET A 142 -2.67 15.58 13.11
C MET A 142 -1.25 15.25 12.61
N SER A 143 -0.47 16.29 12.25
CA SER A 143 0.91 16.11 11.78
C SER A 143 1.80 15.46 12.84
N ARG A 144 1.64 15.80 14.12
CA ARG A 144 2.38 15.16 15.24
C ARG A 144 2.00 13.67 15.37
N HIS A 145 0.72 13.34 15.28
CA HIS A 145 0.26 11.95 15.36
C HIS A 145 0.73 11.13 14.16
N ILE A 146 0.70 11.68 12.95
CA ILE A 146 1.23 11.03 11.75
C ILE A 146 2.73 10.76 11.91
N LYS A 147 3.52 11.75 12.36
CA LYS A 147 4.97 11.58 12.57
C LYS A 147 5.25 10.45 13.58
N ARG A 148 4.48 10.40 14.66
CA ARG A 148 4.57 9.32 15.66
C ARG A 148 4.21 7.97 15.04
N LEU A 149 3.10 7.87 14.31
CA LEU A 149 2.69 6.65 13.61
C LEU A 149 3.79 6.10 12.70
N LEU A 150 4.41 6.97 11.90
CA LEU A 150 5.49 6.56 10.99
C LEU A 150 6.76 6.14 11.75
N THR A 151 7.01 6.72 12.92
CA THR A 151 8.13 6.34 13.79
C THR A 151 7.88 4.98 14.43
N ASP A 152 6.65 4.74 14.91
CA ASP A 152 6.22 3.48 15.51
C ASP A 152 6.23 2.35 14.46
N ASP A 153 5.82 2.65 13.22
CA ASP A 153 5.87 1.74 12.07
C ASP A 153 7.31 1.34 11.71
N VAL A 154 8.22 2.32 11.57
CA VAL A 154 9.65 2.04 11.33
C VAL A 154 10.26 1.23 12.48
N SER A 155 9.94 1.59 13.72
CA SER A 155 10.45 0.89 14.91
C SER A 155 9.98 -0.57 14.96
N LEU A 156 8.75 -0.84 14.52
CA LEU A 156 8.24 -2.21 14.39
C LEU A 156 9.06 -2.98 13.36
N VAL A 157 9.28 -2.40 12.17
CA VAL A 157 10.07 -3.05 11.12
C VAL A 157 11.49 -3.33 11.61
N LEU A 158 12.17 -2.37 12.24
CA LEU A 158 13.51 -2.57 12.79
C LEU A 158 13.55 -3.76 13.75
N ARG A 159 12.63 -3.84 14.72
CA ARG A 159 12.54 -4.96 15.67
C ARG A 159 12.34 -6.33 15.02
N VAL A 160 11.66 -6.37 13.87
CA VAL A 160 11.45 -7.63 13.13
C VAL A 160 12.72 -8.05 12.38
N PHE A 161 13.47 -7.10 11.80
CA PHE A 161 14.65 -7.41 11.00
C PHE A 161 15.94 -7.54 11.82
N GLU A 162 16.07 -6.86 12.97
CA GLU A 162 17.24 -6.94 13.85
C GLU A 162 17.69 -8.38 14.18
N PRO A 163 16.80 -9.32 14.56
CA PRO A 163 17.19 -10.70 14.88
C PRO A 163 17.59 -11.54 13.65
N LEU A 164 17.33 -11.03 12.45
CA LEU A 164 17.61 -11.70 11.17
C LEU A 164 18.97 -11.29 10.60
N VAL A 165 19.55 -10.19 11.10
CA VAL A 165 20.83 -9.66 10.60
C VAL A 165 21.92 -10.74 10.64
N GLY A 166 22.66 -10.85 9.54
CA GLY A 166 23.74 -11.82 9.38
C GLY A 166 23.30 -13.22 8.96
N ARG A 167 22.00 -13.56 9.07
CA ARG A 167 21.48 -14.84 8.59
C ARG A 167 21.53 -14.91 7.07
N ARG A 168 21.91 -16.07 6.55
CA ARG A 168 21.99 -16.35 5.12
C ARG A 168 21.11 -17.55 4.78
N LEU A 169 20.46 -17.47 3.63
CA LEU A 169 19.65 -18.55 3.08
C LEU A 169 20.31 -19.04 1.79
N THR A 170 20.30 -20.34 1.56
CA THR A 170 20.76 -20.95 0.30
C THR A 170 19.84 -22.08 -0.09
N GLY A 171 19.36 -22.05 -1.32
CA GLY A 171 18.50 -23.09 -1.87
C GLY A 171 18.24 -22.92 -3.35
N LEU A 172 17.28 -23.69 -3.85
CA LEU A 172 16.92 -23.72 -5.25
C LEU A 172 15.83 -22.68 -5.55
N PHE A 173 16.16 -21.79 -6.48
CA PHE A 173 15.26 -20.85 -7.10
C PHE A 173 14.73 -21.41 -8.41
N VAL A 174 13.41 -21.44 -8.57
CA VAL A 174 12.75 -21.94 -9.77
C VAL A 174 12.45 -20.76 -10.69
N GLY A 175 13.01 -20.81 -11.90
CA GLY A 175 12.80 -19.81 -12.93
C GLY A 175 13.91 -19.88 -13.97
N GLY A 176 13.57 -19.59 -15.23
CA GLY A 176 14.55 -19.51 -16.31
C GLY A 176 15.47 -18.29 -16.17
N ARG A 177 16.54 -18.25 -16.99
CA ARG A 177 17.52 -17.15 -16.98
C ARG A 177 16.87 -15.76 -17.14
N ASP A 178 15.91 -15.62 -18.05
CA ASP A 178 15.22 -14.35 -18.30
C ASP A 178 14.37 -13.92 -17.10
N GLU A 179 13.80 -14.89 -16.38
CA GLU A 179 13.03 -14.64 -15.17
C GLU A 179 13.91 -14.21 -13.99
N VAL A 180 15.07 -14.85 -13.80
CA VAL A 180 16.08 -14.45 -12.81
C VAL A 180 16.50 -12.99 -13.02
N VAL A 181 16.77 -12.59 -14.27
CA VAL A 181 17.14 -11.20 -14.61
C VAL A 181 15.97 -10.25 -14.37
N ARG A 182 14.76 -10.59 -14.82
CA ARG A 182 13.55 -9.78 -14.63
C ARG A 182 13.20 -9.56 -13.16
N LEU A 183 13.36 -10.60 -12.35
CA LEU A 183 13.15 -10.56 -10.91
C LEU A 183 14.35 -9.97 -10.16
N GLY A 184 15.42 -9.61 -10.88
CA GLY A 184 16.62 -9.00 -10.32
C GLY A 184 17.39 -9.92 -9.37
N VAL A 185 17.28 -11.24 -9.53
CA VAL A 185 18.01 -12.24 -8.72
C VAL A 185 19.45 -12.35 -9.23
N VAL A 186 20.21 -11.27 -9.07
CA VAL A 186 21.58 -11.08 -9.58
C VAL A 186 22.48 -10.66 -8.43
N PRO A 187 23.71 -11.18 -8.29
CA PRO A 187 24.59 -10.82 -7.17
C PRO A 187 24.75 -9.30 -7.00
N GLY A 188 24.68 -8.83 -5.75
CA GLY A 188 24.77 -7.42 -5.38
C GLY A 188 23.46 -6.64 -5.51
N SER A 189 22.36 -7.27 -5.96
CA SER A 189 21.04 -6.65 -5.99
C SER A 189 20.26 -6.86 -4.69
N VAL A 190 19.20 -6.07 -4.53
CA VAL A 190 18.16 -6.32 -3.52
C VAL A 190 16.92 -6.88 -4.21
N VAL A 191 16.42 -8.00 -3.71
CA VAL A 191 15.15 -8.61 -4.12
C VAL A 191 14.14 -8.49 -2.99
N HIS A 192 12.86 -8.54 -3.33
CA HIS A 192 11.78 -8.39 -2.38
C HIS A 192 10.91 -9.64 -2.39
N ALA A 193 10.80 -10.34 -1.27
CA ALA A 193 10.00 -11.55 -1.14
C ALA A 193 8.67 -11.26 -0.44
N ASP A 194 7.60 -11.93 -0.88
CA ASP A 194 6.33 -11.92 -0.16
C ASP A 194 6.26 -13.01 0.91
N SER A 195 5.20 -13.00 1.72
CA SER A 195 4.99 -14.01 2.76
C SER A 195 4.86 -15.44 2.23
N SER A 196 4.46 -15.64 0.96
CA SER A 196 4.33 -16.97 0.36
C SER A 196 5.68 -17.58 0.01
N PHE A 197 6.63 -16.75 -0.48
CA PHE A 197 8.02 -17.17 -0.67
C PHE A 197 8.68 -17.46 0.67
N MET A 198 8.54 -16.55 1.64
CA MET A 198 9.14 -16.70 2.96
C MET A 198 8.60 -17.92 3.71
N ALA A 199 7.32 -18.28 3.54
CA ALA A 199 6.76 -19.50 4.11
C ALA A 199 7.44 -20.78 3.61
N VAL A 200 7.96 -20.78 2.38
CA VAL A 200 8.71 -21.90 1.81
C VAL A 200 10.16 -21.87 2.30
N VAL A 201 10.84 -20.74 2.16
CA VAL A 201 12.30 -20.67 2.35
C VAL A 201 12.73 -20.50 3.81
N ASP A 202 11.97 -19.74 4.60
CA ASP A 202 12.29 -19.40 5.98
C ASP A 202 11.04 -19.00 6.81
N GLU A 203 10.20 -19.99 7.11
CA GLU A 203 8.96 -19.78 7.89
C GLU A 203 9.20 -19.11 9.26
N ALA A 204 10.36 -19.34 9.88
CA ALA A 204 10.69 -18.79 11.19
C ALA A 204 10.96 -17.28 11.18
N ALA A 205 11.17 -16.69 10.00
CA ALA A 205 11.33 -15.25 9.81
C ALA A 205 9.99 -14.55 9.48
N LEU A 206 8.89 -15.31 9.35
CA LEU A 206 7.58 -14.72 9.13
C LEU A 206 7.14 -13.90 10.35
N ALA A 207 6.65 -12.71 10.06
CA ALA A 207 6.06 -11.80 11.02
C ALA A 207 4.70 -11.35 10.47
N PRO A 208 3.60 -11.44 11.25
CA PRO A 208 2.27 -11.07 10.79
C PRO A 208 2.19 -9.64 10.25
N ASP A 209 2.94 -8.74 10.89
CA ASP A 209 2.94 -7.31 10.60
C ASP A 209 3.86 -6.93 9.42
N VAL A 210 4.58 -7.86 8.80
CA VAL A 210 5.46 -7.58 7.64
C VAL A 210 4.85 -8.14 6.37
N ALA A 211 4.81 -7.33 5.31
CA ALA A 211 4.30 -7.74 4.02
C ALA A 211 5.39 -8.23 3.07
N VAL A 212 6.59 -7.66 3.18
CA VAL A 212 7.67 -7.80 2.22
C VAL A 212 9.00 -7.92 2.96
N TRP A 213 9.84 -8.85 2.52
CA TRP A 213 11.19 -9.07 3.03
C TRP A 213 12.21 -8.66 1.96
N PRO A 214 12.94 -7.55 2.15
CA PRO A 214 14.08 -7.23 1.29
C PRO A 214 15.25 -8.14 1.65
N LEU A 215 15.87 -8.74 0.63
CA LEU A 215 16.98 -9.67 0.75
C LEU A 215 18.08 -9.25 -0.21
N GLU A 216 19.32 -9.30 0.23
CA GLU A 216 20.48 -9.07 -0.63
C GLU A 216 20.86 -10.37 -1.32
N VAL A 217 21.01 -10.34 -2.65
CA VAL A 217 21.46 -11.50 -3.42
C VAL A 217 22.98 -11.57 -3.35
N LEU A 218 23.50 -12.61 -2.70
CA LEU A 218 24.93 -12.81 -2.55
C LEU A 218 25.53 -13.60 -3.71
N ASP A 219 24.80 -14.60 -4.21
CA ASP A 219 25.25 -15.47 -5.28
C ASP A 219 24.05 -16.08 -6.04
N CYS A 220 24.24 -16.37 -7.32
CA CYS A 220 23.25 -17.01 -8.19
C CYS A 220 23.97 -17.80 -9.28
N ALA A 221 23.89 -19.13 -9.20
CA ALA A 221 24.54 -20.05 -10.13
C ALA A 221 23.51 -20.95 -10.82
N PRO A 222 23.61 -21.18 -12.15
CA PRO A 222 22.73 -22.14 -12.84
C PRO A 222 22.88 -23.57 -12.30
N ALA A 223 21.78 -24.29 -12.18
CA ALA A 223 21.72 -25.69 -11.76
C ALA A 223 20.57 -26.42 -12.48
N GLY A 224 20.85 -26.96 -13.67
CA GLY A 224 19.83 -27.56 -14.53
C GLY A 224 18.81 -26.51 -14.99
N ASP A 225 17.52 -26.79 -14.76
CA ASP A 225 16.40 -25.89 -15.07
C ASP A 225 16.09 -24.88 -13.93
N ALA A 226 16.97 -24.82 -12.92
CA ALA A 226 16.85 -23.96 -11.74
C ALA A 226 18.16 -23.20 -11.47
N HIS A 227 18.17 -22.41 -10.40
CA HIS A 227 19.34 -21.69 -9.95
C HIS A 227 19.59 -21.96 -8.46
N VAL A 228 20.84 -22.24 -8.09
CA VAL A 228 21.26 -22.19 -6.68
C VAL A 228 21.45 -20.72 -6.34
N VAL A 229 20.62 -20.22 -5.43
CA VAL A 229 20.64 -18.81 -5.02
C VAL A 229 21.00 -18.73 -3.56
N LYS A 230 21.89 -17.79 -3.26
CA LYS A 230 22.26 -17.42 -1.90
C LYS A 230 21.82 -15.99 -1.64
N VAL A 231 21.05 -15.81 -0.58
CA VAL A 231 20.58 -14.49 -0.13
C VAL A 231 20.97 -14.25 1.31
N ALA A 232 21.07 -12.99 1.69
CA ALA A 232 21.21 -12.55 3.08
C ALA A 232 20.06 -11.63 3.47
N TYR A 233 19.67 -11.71 4.73
CA TYR A 233 18.89 -10.63 5.32
C TYR A 233 19.76 -9.39 5.40
N MET A 234 19.20 -8.27 4.96
CA MET A 234 19.86 -6.98 5.05
C MET A 234 19.99 -6.55 6.53
N ASP A 235 20.93 -5.66 6.81
CA ASP A 235 20.91 -4.87 8.03
C ASP A 235 19.52 -4.21 8.23
N ALA A 236 19.06 -4.07 9.48
CA ALA A 236 17.70 -3.62 9.77
C ALA A 236 17.41 -2.22 9.20
N GLU A 237 18.37 -1.29 9.29
CA GLU A 237 18.19 0.03 8.69
C GLU A 237 18.23 -0.03 7.17
N ALA A 238 19.08 -0.89 6.61
CA ALA A 238 19.14 -1.12 5.17
C ALA A 238 17.83 -1.73 4.63
N ALA A 239 17.21 -2.64 5.38
CA ALA A 239 15.89 -3.19 5.08
C ALA A 239 14.81 -2.11 5.10
N VAL A 240 14.80 -1.23 6.11
CA VAL A 240 13.88 -0.08 6.17
C VAL A 240 14.08 0.84 4.96
N ARG A 241 15.33 1.12 4.56
CA ARG A 241 15.64 1.93 3.37
C ARG A 241 15.12 1.26 2.10
N ALA A 242 15.35 -0.04 1.93
CA ALA A 242 14.87 -0.80 0.77
C ALA A 242 13.33 -0.79 0.67
N LEU A 243 12.64 -1.01 1.80
CA LEU A 243 11.18 -0.96 1.86
C LEU A 243 10.64 0.44 1.55
N LYS A 244 11.27 1.50 2.07
CA LYS A 244 10.90 2.89 1.73
C LYS A 244 11.07 3.17 0.25
N LEU A 245 12.19 2.78 -0.35
CA LEU A 245 12.45 2.95 -1.78
C LEU A 245 11.40 2.22 -2.62
N ARG A 246 11.07 0.97 -2.27
CA ARG A 246 9.99 0.22 -2.91
C ARG A 246 8.66 0.96 -2.80
N GLN A 247 8.33 1.44 -1.60
CA GLN A 247 7.04 2.07 -1.31
C GLN A 247 6.89 3.45 -1.99
N MET A 248 7.98 4.19 -2.13
CA MET A 248 8.02 5.48 -2.83
C MET A 248 8.08 5.33 -4.36
N GLY A 249 8.52 4.17 -4.87
CA GLY A 249 8.55 3.89 -6.30
C GLY A 249 7.15 3.77 -6.90
N ASP A 250 7.03 4.20 -8.15
CA ASP A 250 5.85 4.01 -9.01
C ASP A 250 5.46 2.52 -9.03
N GLU A 251 4.20 2.22 -8.73
CA GLU A 251 3.70 0.86 -8.51
C GLU A 251 3.94 -0.02 -9.74
N GLU A 252 3.78 0.53 -10.95
CA GLU A 252 4.01 -0.15 -12.22
C GLU A 252 5.50 -0.43 -12.50
N ARG A 253 6.40 0.33 -11.88
CA ARG A 253 7.85 0.21 -12.04
C ARG A 253 8.52 -0.57 -10.91
N ARG A 254 7.77 -1.00 -9.91
CA ARG A 254 8.32 -1.80 -8.81
C ARG A 254 8.79 -3.14 -9.35
N GLN A 255 9.99 -3.54 -8.95
CA GLN A 255 10.46 -4.91 -9.15
C GLN A 255 9.40 -5.90 -8.63
N PRO A 256 9.07 -6.96 -9.39
CA PRO A 256 8.11 -7.94 -8.92
C PRO A 256 8.58 -8.63 -7.64
N LEU A 257 7.62 -9.08 -6.83
CA LEU A 257 7.94 -9.84 -5.62
C LEU A 257 8.35 -11.28 -5.97
N LEU A 258 9.29 -11.84 -5.22
CA LEU A 258 9.48 -13.28 -5.17
C LEU A 258 8.29 -13.90 -4.44
N THR A 259 7.74 -14.97 -5.02
CA THR A 259 6.55 -15.67 -4.51
C THR A 259 6.83 -17.15 -4.35
N LYS A 260 5.90 -17.93 -3.80
CA LYS A 260 6.03 -19.41 -3.72
C LYS A 260 6.36 -20.10 -5.04
N ALA A 261 6.06 -19.49 -6.21
CA ALA A 261 6.39 -20.05 -7.51
C ALA A 261 7.91 -20.08 -7.78
N ASN A 262 8.67 -19.26 -7.05
CA ASN A 262 10.10 -19.04 -7.27
C ASN A 262 11.00 -19.85 -6.33
N ALA A 263 10.44 -20.61 -5.39
CA ALA A 263 11.20 -21.41 -4.45
C ALA A 263 10.61 -22.81 -4.32
N VAL A 264 11.50 -23.80 -4.23
CA VAL A 264 11.16 -25.16 -3.84
C VAL A 264 11.88 -25.49 -2.55
N GLU A 265 11.16 -26.21 -1.69
CA GLU A 265 11.65 -26.75 -0.43
C GLU A 265 12.20 -25.69 0.54
N ARG A 266 12.52 -26.14 1.76
CA ARG A 266 13.09 -25.26 2.77
C ARG A 266 14.55 -24.97 2.45
N TRP A 267 14.91 -23.69 2.43
CA TRP A 267 16.29 -23.30 2.17
C TRP A 267 17.16 -23.51 3.42
N SER A 268 18.42 -23.86 3.19
CA SER A 268 19.40 -24.02 4.25
C SER A 268 19.72 -22.67 4.89
N ARG A 269 19.82 -22.64 6.23
CA ARG A 269 20.14 -21.45 7.02
C ARG A 269 21.56 -21.52 7.54
N ARG A 270 22.31 -20.42 7.45
CA ARG A 270 23.64 -20.28 8.07
C ARG A 270 23.81 -18.93 8.72
#